data_AF-A0A920JYQ9-F1
#
_entry.id   AF-A0A920JYQ9-F1
#
_cell.length_a   1.000
_cell.length_b   1.000
_cell.length_c   1.000
_cell.angle_alpha   90.00
_cell.angle_beta   90.00
_cell.angle_gamma   90.00
#
_symmetry.space_group_name_H-M   'P 1'
#
loop_
_entity.id
_entity.type
_entity.pdbx_description
1 polymer ?
#
loop_
_entity_poly.entity_id
_entity_poly.type
_entity_poly.pdbx_seq_one_letter_code
_entity_poly.pdbx_strand_id
1 'polypeptide(L)' 'MTDAVNEKELQKERKEIIARILEIQKKFMELEREKGVTEKDIHHNPKGIVKEYKEEHEKLANRLVDIAHQIKGSIRT' A
#
# COMPACT_ATOMS: atom_id res chain seq x y z
N MET A 1 -8.91 9.71 -28.04
CA MET A 1 -9.82 10.04 -26.92
C MET A 1 -9.65 9.08 -25.72
N THR A 2 -8.80 8.04 -25.80
CA THR A 2 -8.67 6.97 -24.79
C THR A 2 -7.63 7.25 -23.70
N ASP A 3 -6.57 7.99 -23.98
CA ASP A 3 -5.45 8.15 -23.04
C ASP A 3 -5.79 9.04 -21.83
N ALA A 4 -6.60 10.08 -22.04
CA ALA A 4 -7.03 10.99 -20.97
C ALA A 4 -8.02 10.36 -19.98
N VAL A 5 -8.83 9.39 -20.43
CA VAL A 5 -9.74 8.64 -19.55
C VAL A 5 -8.93 7.70 -18.66
N ASN A 6 -7.89 7.07 -19.21
CA ASN A 6 -7.02 6.15 -18.48
C ASN A 6 -6.21 6.87 -17.39
N GLU A 7 -5.69 8.06 -17.67
CA GLU A 7 -4.94 8.84 -16.67
C GLU A 7 -5.82 9.26 -15.48
N LYS A 8 -7.07 9.66 -15.73
CA LYS A 8 -7.99 10.06 -14.66
C LYS A 8 -8.35 8.90 -13.73
N GLU A 9 -8.55 7.71 -14.29
CA GLU A 9 -8.78 6.48 -13.51
C GLU A 9 -7.53 6.09 -12.72
N LEU A 10 -6.33 6.16 -13.33
CA LEU A 10 -5.06 5.91 -12.63
C LEU A 10 -4.80 6.90 -11.48
N GLN A 11 -5.15 8.18 -11.65
CA GLN A 11 -5.05 9.16 -10.58
C GLN A 11 -6.04 8.90 -9.44
N LYS A 12 -7.24 8.38 -9.75
CA LYS A 12 -8.22 7.98 -8.75
C LYS A 12 -7.74 6.76 -7.98
N GLU A 13 -7.28 5.71 -8.68
CA GLU A 13 -6.70 4.51 -8.08
C GLU A 13 -5.51 4.85 -7.18
N ARG A 14 -4.62 5.75 -7.62
CA ARG A 14 -3.51 6.26 -6.80
C ARG A 14 -3.98 6.85 -5.48
N LYS A 15 -5.04 7.66 -5.49
CA LYS A 15 -5.59 8.28 -4.28
C LYS A 15 -6.20 7.23 -3.34
N GLU A 16 -6.92 6.26 -3.89
CA GLU A 16 -7.51 5.16 -3.11
C GLU A 16 -6.43 4.30 -2.45
N ILE A 17 -5.35 3.99 -3.17
CA ILE A 17 -4.20 3.26 -2.63
C ILE A 17 -3.53 4.04 -1.49
N ILE A 18 -3.30 5.33 -1.67
CA ILE A 18 -2.71 6.18 -0.61
C ILE A 18 -3.61 6.19 0.63
N ALA A 19 -4.92 6.37 0.45
CA ALA A 19 -5.87 6.33 1.56
C ALA A 19 -5.81 4.98 2.29
N ARG A 20 -5.73 3.88 1.54
CA ARG A 20 -5.66 2.53 2.11
C ARG A 20 -4.35 2.29 2.88
N ILE A 21 -3.22 2.75 2.35
CA ILE A 21 -1.92 2.68 3.04
C ILE A 21 -1.99 3.44 4.38
N LEU A 22 -2.58 4.64 4.39
CA LEU A 22 -2.74 5.43 5.61
C LEU A 22 -3.66 4.74 6.64
N GLU A 23 -4.74 4.10 6.19
CA GLU A 23 -5.58 3.29 7.08
C GLU A 23 -4.80 2.14 7.71
N ILE A 24 -4.01 1.41 6.93
CA ILE A 24 -3.19 0.29 7.41
C ILE A 24 -2.18 0.78 8.44
N GLN A 25 -1.47 1.88 8.13
CA GLN A 25 -0.53 2.50 9.08
C GLN A 25 -1.22 2.92 10.38
N LYS A 26 -2.43 3.49 10.29
CA LYS A 26 -3.20 3.86 11.49
C LYS A 26 -3.59 2.64 12.32
N LYS A 27 -4.10 1.58 11.69
CA LYS A 27 -4.43 0.33 12.38
C LYS A 27 -3.21 -0.34 12.99
N PHE A 28 -2.05 -0.22 12.34
CA PHE A 28 -0.78 -0.70 12.88
C PHE A 28 -0.39 0.08 14.15
N MET A 29 -0.48 1.41 14.14
CA MET A 29 -0.27 2.23 15.35
C MET A 29 -1.24 1.90 16.49
N GLU A 30 -2.49 1.58 16.18
CA GLU A 30 -3.48 1.14 17.17
C GLU A 30 -3.10 -0.23 17.75
N LEU A 31 -2.64 -1.18 16.93
CA LEU A 31 -2.13 -2.48 17.36
C LEU A 31 -0.88 -2.37 18.22
N GLU A 32 0.06 -1.49 17.85
CA GLU A 32 1.22 -1.16 18.67
C GLU A 32 0.80 -0.61 20.03
N ARG A 33 -0.20 0.28 20.06
CA ARG A 33 -0.69 0.89 21.30
C ARG A 33 -1.46 -0.08 22.19
N GLU A 34 -2.28 -0.97 21.62
CA GLU A 34 -3.10 -1.91 22.38
C GLU A 34 -2.33 -3.13 22.87
N LYS A 35 -1.48 -3.71 22.00
CA LYS A 35 -0.81 -4.99 22.28
C LYS A 35 0.69 -4.85 22.51
N GLY A 36 1.28 -3.67 22.30
CA GLY A 36 2.72 -3.47 22.37
C GLY A 36 3.49 -4.19 21.26
N VAL A 37 2.81 -4.64 20.20
CA VAL A 37 3.39 -5.44 19.11
C VAL A 37 4.04 -4.50 18.10
N THR A 38 5.36 -4.53 18.02
CA THR A 38 6.13 -3.66 17.13
C THR A 38 6.46 -4.32 15.80
N GLU A 39 6.96 -3.53 14.85
CA GLU A 39 7.37 -4.01 13.53
C GLU A 39 8.49 -5.08 13.60
N LYS A 40 9.26 -5.10 14.70
CA LYS A 40 10.29 -6.12 14.96
C LYS A 40 9.71 -7.46 15.42
N ASP A 41 8.51 -7.46 15.99
CA ASP A 41 7.82 -8.65 16.45
C ASP A 41 7.20 -9.43 15.28
N ILE A 42 7.05 -8.79 14.11
CA ILE A 42 6.60 -9.39 12.85
C ILE A 42 7.50 -10.55 12.42
N HIS A 43 8.81 -10.41 12.64
CA HIS A 43 9.79 -11.42 12.31
C HIS A 43 9.77 -12.61 13.29
N HIS A 44 9.27 -12.39 14.51
CA HIS A 44 9.23 -13.39 15.57
C HIS A 44 7.90 -14.14 15.64
N ASN A 45 6.80 -13.56 15.13
CA ASN A 45 5.51 -14.22 15.03
C ASN A 45 4.92 -14.12 13.61
N PRO A 46 5.21 -15.08 12.72
CA PRO A 46 4.83 -15.05 11.31
C PRO A 46 3.34 -15.35 11.05
N LYS A 47 2.49 -15.31 12.07
CA LYS A 47 1.04 -15.54 11.97
C LYS A 47 0.29 -14.46 12.73
N GLY A 48 -0.55 -13.71 12.01
CA GLY A 48 -1.48 -12.75 12.60
C GLY A 48 -1.70 -11.54 11.71
N ILE A 49 -2.59 -10.68 12.21
CA ILE A 49 -3.03 -9.41 11.60
C ILE A 49 -1.86 -8.57 11.07
N VAL A 50 -0.70 -8.62 11.71
CA VAL A 50 0.46 -7.81 11.33
C VAL A 50 1.16 -8.28 10.05
N LYS A 51 1.20 -9.60 9.80
CA LYS A 51 1.74 -10.13 8.54
C LYS A 51 0.83 -9.77 7.37
N GLU A 52 -0.49 -9.88 7.57
CA GLU A 52 -1.48 -9.48 6.57
C GLU A 52 -1.35 -7.98 6.24
N TYR A 53 -1.13 -7.13 7.25
CA TYR A 53 -0.87 -5.71 7.01
C TYR A 53 0.40 -5.45 6.22
N LYS A 54 1.50 -6.17 6.51
CA LYS A 54 2.74 -6.04 5.76
C LYS A 54 2.56 -6.44 4.30
N GLU A 55 1.91 -7.58 4.05
CA GLU A 55 1.65 -8.07 2.70
C GLU A 55 0.69 -7.15 1.93
N GLU A 56 -0.36 -6.64 2.57
CA GLU A 56 -1.30 -5.68 1.97
C GLU A 56 -0.58 -4.35 1.64
N HIS A 57 0.26 -3.85 2.57
CA HIS A 57 1.06 -2.64 2.35
C HIS A 57 2.06 -2.80 1.20
N GLU A 58 2.83 -3.91 1.16
CA GLU A 58 3.78 -4.17 0.07
C GLU A 58 3.09 -4.28 -1.28
N LYS A 59 1.92 -4.95 -1.33
CA LYS A 59 1.13 -5.06 -2.56
C LYS A 59 0.63 -3.70 -3.05
N LEU A 60 0.13 -2.87 -2.14
CA LEU A 60 -0.34 -1.51 -2.44
C LEU A 60 0.80 -0.59 -2.88
N ALA A 61 1.96 -0.69 -2.23
CA ALA A 61 3.16 0.07 -2.58
C ALA A 61 3.68 -0.29 -3.98
N ASN A 62 3.75 -1.59 -4.31
CA ASN A 62 4.12 -2.04 -5.65
C ASN A 62 3.13 -1.53 -6.71
N ARG A 63 1.83 -1.57 -6.42
CA ARG A 63 0.81 -1.04 -7.32
C ARG A 63 0.93 0.47 -7.51
N LEU A 64 1.27 1.21 -6.46
CA LEU A 64 1.50 2.66 -6.53
C LEU A 64 2.68 2.99 -7.48
N VAL A 65 3.74 2.19 -7.43
CA VAL A 65 4.90 2.30 -8.32
C VAL A 65 4.53 1.98 -9.76
N ASP A 66 3.73 0.93 -9.99
CA ASP A 66 3.24 0.59 -11.33
C ASP A 66 2.38 1.72 -11.92
N ILE A 67 1.48 2.31 -11.13
CA ILE A 67 0.68 3.47 -11.54
C ILE A 67 1.58 4.67 -11.87
N ALA A 68 2.63 4.92 -11.08
CA ALA A 68 3.59 5.98 -11.36
C ALA A 68 4.33 5.77 -12.69
N HIS A 69 4.71 4.52 -13.00
CA HIS A 69 5.31 4.16 -14.28
C HIS A 69 4.32 4.33 -15.45
N GLN A 70 3.06 3.92 -15.27
CA GLN A 70 2.01 4.06 -16.29
C GLN A 70 1.68 5.53 -16.58
N ILE A 71 1.63 6.39 -15.56
CA ILE A 71 1.41 7.84 -15.74
C ILE A 71 2.61 8.52 -16.41
N LYS A 72 3.84 8.14 -16.03
CA LYS A 72 5.07 8.75 -16.57
C LYS A 72 5.48 8.16 -17.94
N GLY A 73 4.86 7.06 -18.37
CA GLY A 73 5.19 6.36 -19.62
C GLY A 73 6.54 5.64 -19.59
N SER A 74 7.08 5.31 -18.41
CA SER A 74 8.39 4.67 -18.27
C SER A 74 8.24 3.15 -18.25
N ILE A 75 8.79 2.48 -19.27
CA ILE A 75 8.89 1.01 -19.33
C ILE A 75 9.87 0.56 -18.25
N ARG A 76 9.48 -0.44 -17.46
CA ARG A 76 10.35 -1.10 -16.47
C ARG A 76 11.38 -1.95 -17.23
N THR A 77 12.57 -1.40 -17.48
CA THR A 77 13.75 -2.17 -17.93
C THR A 77 14.50 -2.75 -16.75
#